data_AF-A0A6I7WV10-F1
#
_entry.id   AF-A0A6I7WV10-F1
#
_cell.length_a   1.000
_cell.length_b   1.000
_cell.length_c   1.000
_cell.angle_alpha   90.00
_cell.angle_beta   90.00
_cell.angle_gamma   90.00
#
_symmetry.space_group_name_H-M   'P 1'
#
loop_
_entity.id
_entity.type
_entity.pdbx_description
1 polymer ?
#
loop_
_entity_poly.entity_id
_entity_poly.type
_entity_poly.pdbx_seq_one_letter_code
_entity_poly.pdbx_strand_id
1 'polypeptide(L)'
;MAISEQQLQSDLLLAGACRAVALVSLIVLVVICHIYSDKIQIGMEEQQRVLIRTVLYVVAITTFPLMKFMRHVLLRLNQTTKSSSTSKSRYMLTIAISMLVAESIGIYGFVMYLLGDSFNTLYR
;
A
#
# COMPACT_ATOMS: atom_id res chain seq x y z
N MET A 1 32.48 -13.47 0.67
CA MET A 1 31.67 -13.85 -0.50
C MET A 1 31.37 -12.60 -1.31
N ALA A 2 32.00 -12.44 -2.47
CA ALA A 2 31.58 -11.40 -3.41
C ALA A 2 30.25 -11.84 -4.03
N ILE A 3 29.23 -10.99 -3.96
CA ILE A 3 27.94 -11.23 -4.62
C ILE A 3 28.19 -11.06 -6.12
N SER A 4 27.82 -12.04 -6.94
CA SER A 4 27.88 -11.93 -8.40
C SER A 4 26.92 -10.82 -8.87
N GLU A 5 27.37 -9.95 -9.80
CA GLU A 5 26.54 -8.87 -10.36
C GLU A 5 25.20 -9.39 -10.90
N GLN A 6 25.20 -10.60 -11.48
CA GLN A 6 24.01 -11.25 -12.01
C GLN A 6 22.98 -11.57 -10.92
N GLN A 7 23.45 -11.93 -9.72
CA GLN A 7 22.59 -12.22 -8.57
C GLN A 7 21.98 -10.92 -8.01
N LEU A 8 22.76 -9.85 -7.96
CA LEU A 8 22.30 -8.51 -7.55
C LEU A 8 21.24 -7.96 -8.51
N GLN A 9 21.45 -8.08 -9.83
CA GLN A 9 20.47 -7.68 -10.85
C GLN A 9 19.15 -8.46 -10.71
N SER A 10 19.21 -9.78 -10.50
CA SER A 10 18.00 -10.59 -10.32
C SER A 10 17.18 -10.16 -9.10
N ASP A 11 17.86 -9.78 -8.02
CA ASP A 11 17.21 -9.36 -6.77
C ASP A 11 16.57 -7.98 -6.92
N LEU A 12 17.22 -7.06 -7.65
CA LEU A 12 16.66 -5.77 -8.03
C LEU A 12 15.41 -5.91 -8.91
N LEU A 13 15.45 -6.84 -9.88
CA LEU A 13 14.32 -7.11 -10.77
C LEU A 13 13.13 -7.68 -9.99
N LEU A 14 13.35 -8.61 -9.07
CA LEU A 14 12.28 -9.20 -8.25
C LEU A 14 11.65 -8.15 -7.32
N ALA A 15 12.48 -7.34 -6.66
CA ALA A 15 12.01 -6.20 -5.87
C ALA A 15 11.22 -5.19 -6.70
N GLY A 16 11.68 -4.90 -7.93
CA GLY A 16 11.00 -4.05 -8.89
C GLY A 16 9.65 -4.61 -9.33
N ALA A 17 9.59 -5.91 -9.63
CA ALA A 17 8.37 -6.60 -10.01
C ALA A 17 7.32 -6.56 -8.90
N CYS A 18 7.71 -6.79 -7.64
CA CYS A 18 6.80 -6.68 -6.49
C CYS A 18 6.16 -5.29 -6.39
N ARG A 19 6.94 -4.22 -6.59
CA ARG A 19 6.43 -2.85 -6.61
C ARG A 19 5.52 -2.59 -7.80
N ALA A 20 5.88 -3.11 -8.97
CA ALA A 20 5.07 -2.97 -10.18
C ALA A 20 3.71 -3.66 -10.03
N VAL A 21 3.66 -4.86 -9.45
CA VAL A 21 2.40 -5.56 -9.16
C VAL A 21 1.53 -4.76 -8.20
N ALA A 22 2.11 -4.21 -7.13
CA ALA A 22 1.37 -3.36 -6.19
C ALA A 22 0.90 -2.03 -6.79
N LEU A 23 1.64 -1.49 -7.75
CA LEU A 23 1.20 -0.29 -8.49
C LEU A 23 0.03 -0.64 -9.43
N VAL A 24 0.14 -1.76 -10.15
CA VAL A 24 -0.89 -2.22 -11.08
C VAL A 24 -2.18 -2.55 -10.33
N SER A 25 -2.12 -3.18 -9.16
CA SER A 25 -3.30 -3.45 -8.34
C SER A 25 -4.05 -2.17 -7.99
N LEU A 26 -3.34 -1.11 -7.60
CA LEU A 26 -3.91 0.21 -7.32
C LEU A 26 -4.53 0.86 -8.56
N ILE A 27 -3.85 0.79 -9.71
CA ILE A 27 -4.40 1.30 -10.98
C ILE A 27 -5.69 0.57 -11.33
N VAL A 28 -5.74 -0.75 -11.18
CA VAL A 28 -6.94 -1.55 -11.42
C VAL A 28 -8.09 -1.09 -10.51
N LEU A 29 -7.84 -0.86 -9.22
CA LEU A 29 -8.88 -0.35 -8.31
C LEU A 29 -9.41 1.02 -8.78
N VAL A 30 -8.53 1.94 -9.18
CA VAL A 30 -8.93 3.26 -9.70
C VAL A 30 -9.74 3.15 -10.99
N VAL A 31 -9.32 2.26 -11.90
CA VAL A 31 -10.04 2.00 -13.16
C VAL A 31 -11.42 1.40 -12.89
N ILE A 32 -11.53 0.48 -11.92
CA ILE A 32 -12.82 -0.08 -11.50
C ILE A 32 -13.73 1.04 -11.00
N CYS A 33 -13.24 1.91 -10.12
CA CYS A 33 -14.02 3.07 -9.68
C CYS A 33 -14.48 3.90 -10.88
N HIS A 34 -13.60 4.16 -11.85
CA HIS A 34 -13.91 5.02 -13.00
C HIS A 34 -14.95 4.40 -13.95
N ILE A 35 -14.88 3.10 -14.22
CA ILE A 35 -15.78 2.43 -15.17
C ILE A 35 -17.15 2.19 -14.53
N TYR A 36 -17.17 1.77 -13.26
CA TYR A 36 -18.41 1.36 -12.60
C TYR A 36 -19.14 2.50 -11.90
N SER A 37 -18.50 3.68 -11.77
CA SER A 37 -19.06 4.93 -11.24
C SER A 37 -20.07 4.70 -10.11
N ASP A 38 -21.28 5.20 -10.28
CA ASP A 38 -22.35 5.20 -9.29
C ASP A 38 -23.10 3.85 -9.22
N LYS A 39 -22.76 2.88 -10.07
CA LYS A 39 -23.42 1.56 -10.09
C LYS A 39 -23.01 0.68 -8.92
N ILE A 40 -21.80 0.88 -8.39
CA ILE A 40 -21.26 0.12 -7.25
C ILE A 40 -21.37 0.86 -5.92
N GLN A 41 -21.84 2.11 -5.95
CA GLN A 41 -21.98 2.92 -4.75
C GLN A 41 -23.19 2.48 -3.94
N ILE A 42 -22.95 2.09 -2.71
CA ILE A 42 -23.96 1.85 -1.69
C ILE A 42 -24.31 3.24 -1.16
N GLY A 43 -25.38 3.84 -1.67
CA GLY A 43 -25.80 5.21 -1.33
C GLY A 43 -26.16 5.38 0.15
N MET A 44 -25.15 5.44 1.02
CA MET A 44 -25.30 5.56 2.47
C MET A 44 -25.79 6.95 2.88
N GLU A 45 -26.43 7.05 4.03
CA GLU A 45 -26.85 8.32 4.59
C GLU A 45 -25.66 9.27 4.80
N GLU A 46 -25.85 10.56 4.51
CA GLU A 46 -24.78 11.56 4.44
C GLU A 46 -24.00 11.68 5.76
N GLN A 47 -24.70 11.66 6.89
CA GLN A 47 -24.09 11.75 8.22
C GLN A 47 -23.16 10.57 8.53
N GLN A 48 -23.56 9.35 8.17
CA GLN A 48 -22.73 8.15 8.36
C GLN A 48 -21.50 8.16 7.43
N ARG A 49 -21.68 8.64 6.20
CA ARG A 49 -20.59 8.79 5.22
C ARG A 49 -19.51 9.74 5.71
N VAL A 50 -19.89 10.89 6.28
CA VAL A 50 -18.95 11.87 6.83
C VAL A 50 -18.16 11.30 8.00
N LEU A 51 -18.80 10.55 8.90
CA LEU A 51 -18.11 9.89 10.02
C LEU A 51 -17.07 8.88 9.53
N ILE A 52 -17.45 7.98 8.61
CA ILE A 52 -16.55 6.96 8.07
C ILE A 52 -15.39 7.60 7.30
N ARG A 53 -15.67 8.60 6.45
CA ARG A 53 -14.65 9.37 5.73
C ARG A 53 -13.64 10.00 6.69
N THR A 54 -14.12 10.62 7.77
CA THR A 54 -13.25 11.25 8.78
C THR A 54 -12.35 10.21 9.44
N VAL A 55 -12.90 9.07 9.87
CA VAL A 55 -12.14 7.99 10.50
C VAL A 55 -11.10 7.42 9.52
N LEU A 56 -11.50 7.11 8.29
CA LEU A 56 -10.60 6.54 7.27
C LEU A 56 -9.50 7.53 6.87
N TYR A 57 -9.77 8.84 6.83
CA TYR A 57 -8.72 9.84 6.62
C TYR A 57 -7.75 9.91 7.79
N VAL A 58 -8.22 9.90 9.04
CA VAL A 58 -7.32 9.86 10.21
C VAL A 58 -6.44 8.62 10.17
N VAL A 59 -7.01 7.45 9.86
CA VAL A 59 -6.25 6.20 9.71
C VAL A 59 -5.24 6.29 8.55
N ALA A 60 -5.63 6.82 7.39
CA ALA A 60 -4.73 7.00 6.26
C ALA A 60 -3.58 7.97 6.58
N ILE A 61 -3.89 9.11 7.22
CA ILE A 61 -2.91 10.13 7.63
C ILE A 61 -1.91 9.53 8.63
N THR A 62 -2.39 8.79 9.63
CA THR A 62 -1.52 8.12 10.63
C THR A 62 -0.74 6.95 10.06
N THR A 63 -1.19 6.37 8.94
CA THR A 63 -0.45 5.32 8.22
C THR A 63 0.84 5.86 7.59
N PHE A 64 0.92 7.15 7.22
CA PHE A 64 2.16 7.75 6.68
C PHE A 64 3.35 7.74 7.67
N PRO A 65 3.24 8.28 8.90
CA PRO A 65 4.33 8.19 9.87
C PRO A 65 4.56 6.74 10.30
N LEU A 66 3.51 5.90 10.37
CA LEU A 66 3.65 4.48 10.64
C LEU A 66 4.49 3.76 9.57
N MET A 67 4.26 4.02 8.28
CA MET A 67 5.09 3.48 7.19
C MET A 67 6.55 3.85 7.34
N LYS A 68 6.83 5.13 7.66
CA LYS A 68 8.20 5.60 7.89
C LYS A 68 8.85 4.88 9.07
N PHE A 69 8.11 4.71 10.17
CA PHE A 69 8.57 3.99 11.35
C PHE A 69 8.81 2.51 11.06
N MET A 70 7.85 1.83 10.45
CA MET A 70 7.95 0.42 10.06
C MET A 70 9.16 0.19 9.16
N ARG A 71 9.36 1.04 8.15
CA ARG A 71 10.54 0.95 7.29
C ARG A 71 11.83 1.12 8.07
N HIS A 72 11.87 2.06 9.03
CA HIS A 72 13.03 2.24 9.89
C HIS A 72 13.33 0.99 10.72
N VAL A 73 12.30 0.43 11.38
CA VAL A 73 12.42 -0.77 12.22
C VAL A 73 12.82 -2.00 11.40
N LEU A 74 12.17 -2.25 10.26
CA LEU A 74 12.46 -3.40 9.40
C LEU A 74 13.89 -3.35 8.84
N LEU A 75 14.36 -2.16 8.44
CA LEU A 75 15.74 -1.99 7.98
C LEU A 75 16.76 -2.21 9.11
N ARG A 76 16.50 -1.68 10.30
CA ARG A 76 17.32 -1.95 11.51
C ARG A 76 17.34 -3.43 11.86
N LEU A 77 16.19 -4.11 11.79
CA LEU A 77 16.07 -5.54 12.07
C LEU A 77 16.90 -6.36 11.08
N ASN A 78 16.84 -6.02 9.78
CA ASN A 78 17.63 -6.69 8.75
C ASN A 78 19.14 -6.58 9.00
N GLN A 79 19.60 -5.44 9.51
CA GLN A 79 21.01 -5.15 9.80
C GLN A 79 21.51 -5.80 11.10
N THR A 80 20.65 -5.90 12.13
CA THR A 80 21.03 -6.38 13.47
C THR A 80 20.86 -7.88 13.66
N THR A 81 20.07 -8.53 12.79
CA THR A 81 19.78 -9.97 12.89
C THR A 81 20.98 -10.82 12.48
N LYS A 82 21.60 -11.50 13.46
CA LYS A 82 22.58 -12.59 13.27
C LYS A 82 21.90 -13.96 13.04
N SER A 83 20.86 -14.00 12.21
CA SER A 83 20.12 -15.24 11.89
C SER A 83 20.72 -15.93 10.66
N SER A 84 20.54 -17.25 10.57
CA SER A 84 20.93 -18.11 9.44
C SER A 84 20.13 -17.87 8.17
N SER A 85 19.07 -17.06 8.22
CA SER A 85 18.28 -16.70 7.04
C SER A 85 19.10 -15.84 6.08
N THR A 86 19.07 -16.15 4.78
CA THR A 86 19.77 -15.38 3.75
C THR A 86 19.29 -13.92 3.76
N SER A 87 20.22 -12.95 3.73
CA SER A 87 19.91 -11.51 3.73
C SER A 87 18.84 -11.13 2.70
N LYS A 88 18.87 -11.78 1.52
CA LYS A 88 17.86 -11.66 0.46
C LYS A 88 16.42 -11.82 0.94
N SER A 89 16.11 -12.87 1.70
CA SER A 89 14.74 -13.17 2.15
C SER A 89 14.21 -12.08 3.07
N ARG A 90 15.07 -11.52 3.93
CA ARG A 90 14.69 -10.48 4.90
C ARG A 90 14.39 -9.15 4.21
N TYR A 91 15.20 -8.77 3.22
CA TYR A 91 14.94 -7.58 2.41
C TYR A 91 13.68 -7.72 1.55
N MET A 92 13.46 -8.90 0.97
CA MET A 92 12.23 -9.17 0.20
C MET A 92 10.98 -9.10 1.09
N LEU A 93 11.03 -9.67 2.30
CA LEU A 93 9.96 -9.55 3.29
C LEU A 93 9.70 -8.08 3.67
N THR A 94 10.76 -7.30 3.85
CA THR A 94 10.64 -5.86 4.15
C THR A 94 9.94 -5.10 3.03
N ILE A 95 10.27 -5.41 1.77
CA ILE A 95 9.62 -4.81 0.59
C ILE A 95 8.15 -5.23 0.54
N ALA A 96 7.86 -6.52 0.73
CA ALA A 96 6.48 -7.03 0.72
C ALA A 96 5.61 -6.37 1.80
N ILE A 97 6.09 -6.30 3.04
CA ILE A 97 5.38 -5.63 4.15
C ILE A 97 5.19 -4.14 3.83
N SER A 98 6.21 -3.47 3.30
CA SER A 98 6.11 -2.04 2.95
C SER A 98 5.08 -1.79 1.85
N MET A 99 5.02 -2.67 0.84
CA MET A 99 4.03 -2.57 -0.23
C MET A 99 2.61 -2.85 0.29
N LEU A 100 2.43 -3.85 1.16
CA LEU A 100 1.12 -4.18 1.75
C LEU A 100 0.55 -3.02 2.57
N VAL A 101 1.40 -2.36 3.38
CA VAL A 101 0.96 -1.18 4.14
C VAL A 101 0.61 -0.03 3.20
N ALA A 102 1.37 0.18 2.12
CA ALA A 102 1.04 1.19 1.12
C ALA A 102 -0.28 0.88 0.39
N GLU A 103 -0.50 -0.39 0.00
CA GLU A 103 -1.75 -0.83 -0.64
C GLU A 103 -2.97 -0.64 0.26
N SER A 104 -2.83 -0.81 1.59
CA SER A 104 -3.93 -0.61 2.53
C SER A 104 -4.56 0.79 2.43
N ILE A 105 -3.76 1.82 2.12
CA ILE A 105 -4.25 3.19 1.90
C ILE A 105 -5.14 3.27 0.65
N GLY A 106 -4.73 2.59 -0.42
CA GLY A 106 -5.53 2.48 -1.63
C GLY A 106 -6.85 1.74 -1.39
N ILE A 107 -6.82 0.69 -0.56
CA ILE A 107 -8.03 -0.03 -0.15
C ILE A 107 -8.96 0.89 0.65
N TYR A 108 -8.45 1.71 1.57
CA TYR A 108 -9.29 2.70 2.28
C TYR A 108 -9.96 3.67 1.32
N GLY A 109 -9.24 4.15 0.29
CA GLY A 109 -9.79 4.99 -0.77
C GLY A 109 -10.90 4.28 -1.56
N PHE A 110 -10.68 3.01 -1.92
CA PHE A 110 -11.67 2.19 -2.61
C PHE A 110 -12.92 1.92 -1.76
N VAL A 111 -12.74 1.67 -0.46
CA VAL A 111 -13.86 1.50 0.48
C VAL A 111 -14.65 2.81 0.59
N MET A 112 -14.01 3.97 0.73
CA MET A 112 -14.72 5.25 0.72
C MET A 112 -15.55 5.43 -0.55
N TYR A 113 -14.97 5.09 -1.69
CA TYR A 113 -15.66 5.12 -2.98
C TYR A 113 -16.90 4.23 -3.01
N LEU A 114 -16.78 2.97 -2.58
CA LEU A 114 -17.92 2.04 -2.50
C LEU A 114 -19.05 2.52 -1.58
N LEU A 115 -18.73 3.24 -0.51
CA LEU A 115 -19.72 3.81 0.41
C LEU A 115 -20.40 5.08 -0.14
N GLY A 116 -20.14 5.40 -1.41
CA GLY A 116 -20.72 6.53 -2.13
C GLY A 116 -19.89 7.80 -2.05
N ASP A 117 -18.65 7.77 -1.58
CA ASP A 117 -17.81 8.95 -1.68
C ASP A 117 -17.51 9.27 -3.15
N SER A 118 -17.56 10.55 -3.52
CA SER A 118 -17.32 10.97 -4.89
C SER A 118 -15.82 10.86 -5.22
N PHE A 119 -15.50 10.72 -6.51
CA PHE A 119 -14.12 10.59 -6.99
C PHE A 119 -13.19 11.74 -6.56
N ASN A 120 -13.76 12.89 -6.17
CA ASN A 120 -13.05 14.13 -5.96
C ASN A 120 -13.81 15.02 -4.97
N THR A 121 -13.63 14.81 -3.67
CA THR A 121 -14.13 15.72 -2.63
C THR A 121 -13.30 17.02 -2.51
N LEU A 122 -12.35 17.25 -3.42
CA LEU A 122 -11.56 18.48 -3.50
C LEU A 122 -12.20 19.59 -4.36
N TYR A 123 -13.30 19.31 -5.07
CA TYR A 123 -13.99 20.27 -5.95
C TYR A 123 -15.45 20.57 -5.54
N ARG A 124 -15.83 20.33 -4.29
CA ARG A 124 -17.09 20.82 -3.73
C ARG A 124 -16.92 21.30 -2.30
#